data_AF-A0A7C7QEP4-F1
#
_entry.id   AF-A0A7C7QEP4-F1
#
_cell.length_a   1.000
_cell.length_b   1.000
_cell.length_c   1.000
_cell.angle_alpha   90.00
_cell.angle_beta   90.00
_cell.angle_gamma   90.00
#
_symmetry.space_group_name_H-M   'P 1'
#
loop_
_entity.id
_entity.type
_entity.pdbx_description
1 polymer ?
#
loop_
_entity_poly.entity_id
_entity_poly.type
_entity_poly.pdbx_seq_one_letter_code
_entity_poly.pdbx_strand_id
1 'polypeptide(L)' 'MAKTYQAGVKEYRETYWEPDYTPKESDLLAVFKITPQPGVPREEAAAAVAAESSTGTWTTVWTDLLTDLDYYKGRAYAIE' A
#
# COMPACT_ATOMS: atom_id res chain seq x y z
N MET A 1 -6.48 13.91 16.02
CA MET A 1 -7.22 12.75 16.53
C MET A 1 -6.24 11.60 16.70
N ALA A 2 -6.33 10.80 17.77
CA ALA A 2 -5.43 9.66 17.94
C ALA A 2 -5.67 8.63 16.82
N LYS A 3 -4.61 8.06 16.24
CA LYS A 3 -4.74 6.96 15.28
C LYS A 3 -5.39 5.77 16.01
N THR A 4 -6.59 5.36 15.59
CA THR A 4 -7.32 4.25 16.20
C THR A 4 -7.08 2.96 15.42
N TYR A 5 -6.63 1.91 16.11
CA TYR A 5 -6.49 0.59 15.52
C TYR A 5 -7.84 -0.12 15.42
N GLN A 6 -8.11 -0.74 14.27
CA GLN A 6 -9.24 -1.62 14.05
C GLN A 6 -8.71 -2.93 13.45
N ALA A 7 -8.88 -4.02 14.18
CA ALA A 7 -8.46 -5.34 13.73
C ALA A 7 -9.31 -5.85 12.56
N GLY A 8 -8.68 -6.59 11.65
CA GLY A 8 -9.35 -7.31 10.57
C GLY A 8 -8.56 -7.29 9.27
N VAL A 9 -9.04 -8.07 8.30
CA VAL A 9 -8.55 -8.01 6.92
C VAL A 9 -9.16 -6.79 6.24
N LYS A 10 -8.33 -6.01 5.56
CA LYS A 10 -8.72 -4.84 4.75
C LYS A 10 -8.08 -4.94 3.38
N GLU A 11 -8.67 -4.28 2.39
CA GLU A 11 -8.07 -4.19 1.06
C GLU A 11 -6.80 -3.34 1.11
N TYR A 12 -5.74 -3.77 0.42
CA TYR A 12 -4.47 -3.03 0.42
C TYR A 12 -4.63 -1.65 -0.23
N ARG A 13 -5.50 -1.51 -1.23
CA ARG A 13 -5.77 -0.24 -1.92
C ARG A 13 -6.32 0.86 -1.02
N GLU A 14 -6.88 0.52 0.15
CA GLU A 14 -7.31 1.54 1.11
C GLU A 14 -6.13 2.35 1.69
N THR A 15 -4.92 1.77 1.70
CA THR A 15 -3.74 2.37 2.35
C THR A 15 -2.55 2.57 1.42
N TYR A 16 -2.34 1.68 0.45
CA TYR A 16 -1.13 1.63 -0.38
C TYR A 16 -1.36 2.08 -1.83
N TRP A 17 -2.60 2.39 -2.22
CA TRP A 17 -2.93 3.04 -3.49
C TRP A 17 -3.08 4.55 -3.29
N GLU A 18 -2.16 5.33 -3.85
CA GLU A 18 -2.14 6.80 -3.75
C GLU A 18 -1.90 7.41 -5.14
N PRO A 19 -2.94 7.53 -5.99
CA PRO A 19 -2.80 8.02 -7.36
C PRO A 19 -2.34 9.49 -7.45
N ASP A 20 -2.58 10.26 -6.39
CA ASP A 20 -2.19 11.67 -6.32
C ASP A 20 -0.79 11.86 -5.72
N TYR A 21 -0.11 10.76 -5.31
CA TYR A 21 1.26 10.84 -4.81
C TYR A 21 2.21 11.31 -5.90
N THR A 22 2.95 12.39 -5.64
CA THR A 22 4.03 12.85 -6.50
C THR A 22 5.35 12.26 -6.02
N PRO A 23 6.00 11.37 -6.80
CA PRO A 23 7.29 10.82 -6.42
C PRO A 23 8.34 11.89 -6.16
N LYS A 24 9.09 11.72 -5.08
CA LYS A 24 10.22 12.60 -4.72
C LYS A 24 11.48 12.11 -5.41
N GLU A 25 12.45 13.00 -5.58
CA GLU A 25 13.77 12.64 -6.14
C GLU A 25 14.51 11.59 -5.30
N SER A 26 14.21 11.51 -4.00
CA SER A 26 14.80 10.55 -3.07
C SER A 26 14.15 9.16 -3.11
N ASP A 27 13.01 9.00 -3.80
CA ASP A 27 12.26 7.75 -3.77
C ASP A 27 12.90 6.71 -4.71
N LEU A 28 12.92 5.45 -4.25
CA LEU A 28 13.24 4.32 -5.13
C LEU A 28 11.99 3.93 -5.93
N LEU A 29 12.06 4.06 -7.25
CA LEU A 29 10.96 3.69 -8.14
C LEU A 29 11.14 2.28 -8.69
N ALA A 30 10.04 1.53 -8.74
CA ALA A 30 9.97 0.21 -9.34
C ALA A 30 8.76 0.13 -10.28
N VAL A 31 8.95 -0.52 -11.43
CA VAL A 31 7.89 -0.75 -12.42
C VAL A 31 7.64 -2.25 -12.51
N PHE A 32 6.38 -2.64 -12.36
CA PHE A 32 5.96 -4.03 -12.39
C PHE A 32 4.99 -4.27 -13.54
N LYS A 33 5.21 -5.35 -14.30
CA LYS A 33 4.18 -5.92 -15.16
C LYS A 33 3.34 -6.88 -14.31
N ILE A 34 2.16 -6.41 -13.89
CA ILE A 34 1.24 -7.19 -13.07
C ILE A 34 0.15 -7.80 -13.96
N THR A 35 -0.09 -9.10 -13.80
CA THR A 35 -1.24 -9.80 -14.39
C THR A 35 -2.15 -10.23 -13.24
N PRO A 36 -3.17 -9.44 -12.87
CA PRO A 36 -4.10 -9.81 -11.81
C PRO A 36 -4.90 -11.07 -12.18
N GLN A 37 -5.29 -11.84 -11.17
CA GLN A 37 -6.27 -12.91 -11.35
C GLN A 37 -7.63 -12.33 -11.77
N PRO A 38 -8.49 -13.11 -12.47
CA PRO A 38 -9.84 -12.66 -12.82
C PRO A 38 -10.62 -12.18 -11.60
N GLY A 39 -11.22 -10.99 -11.70
CA GLY A 39 -12.00 -10.39 -10.62
C GLY A 39 -11.19 -9.57 -9.60
N VAL A 40 -9.86 -9.55 -9.67
CA VAL A 40 -9.03 -8.71 -8.80
C VAL A 40 -8.87 -7.32 -9.44
N PRO A 41 -9.28 -6.22 -8.76
CA PRO A 41 -9.06 -4.87 -9.24
C PRO A 41 -7.57 -4.56 -9.44
N ARG A 42 -7.24 -3.73 -10.44
CA ARG A 42 -5.85 -3.42 -10.77
C ARG A 42 -5.16 -2.65 -9.66
N GLU A 43 -5.89 -1.73 -9.03
CA GLU A 43 -5.46 -0.91 -7.91
C GLU A 43 -5.14 -1.78 -6.69
N GLU A 44 -5.97 -2.79 -6.43
CA GLU A 44 -5.74 -3.73 -5.33
C GLU A 44 -4.49 -4.58 -5.58
N ALA A 45 -4.31 -5.08 -6.80
CA ALA A 45 -3.13 -5.87 -7.15
C ALA A 45 -1.84 -5.04 -7.05
N ALA A 46 -1.85 -3.78 -7.51
CA ALA A 46 -0.70 -2.89 -7.40
C ALA A 46 -0.42 -2.49 -5.94
N ALA A 47 -1.47 -2.18 -5.17
CA ALA A 47 -1.36 -1.86 -3.76
C ALA A 47 -0.84 -3.04 -2.93
N ALA A 48 -1.26 -4.28 -3.24
CA ALA A 48 -0.77 -5.49 -2.58
C ALA A 48 0.74 -5.69 -2.82
N VAL A 49 1.22 -5.46 -4.06
CA VAL A 49 2.66 -5.48 -4.36
C VAL A 49 3.39 -4.43 -3.52
N ALA A 50 2.91 -3.18 -3.50
CA ALA A 50 3.52 -2.10 -2.73
C ALA A 50 3.52 -2.40 -1.22
N ALA A 51 2.44 -2.98 -0.69
CA ALA A 51 2.29 -3.32 0.71
C ALA A 51 3.28 -4.39 1.16
N GLU A 52 3.24 -5.56 0.52
CA GLU A 52 4.05 -6.73 0.90
C GLU A 52 5.54 -6.55 0.55
N SER A 53 5.89 -5.60 -0.33
CA SER A 53 7.28 -5.21 -0.59
C SER A 53 7.78 -4.08 0.31
N SER A 54 6.98 -3.60 1.27
CA SER A 54 7.36 -2.54 2.21
C SER A 54 7.03 -2.91 3.65
N THR A 55 5.80 -2.66 4.10
CA THR A 55 5.40 -2.73 5.52
C THR A 55 4.10 -3.49 5.77
N GLY A 56 3.36 -3.86 4.73
CA GLY A 56 2.04 -4.48 4.88
C GLY A 56 2.09 -5.99 5.09
N THR A 57 1.01 -6.52 5.65
CA THR A 57 0.69 -7.95 5.69
C THR A 57 -0.83 -8.15 5.49
N TRP A 58 -1.31 -9.39 5.41
CA TRP A 58 -2.69 -9.74 5.04
C TRP A 58 -3.79 -9.28 6.01
N THR A 59 -3.44 -8.77 7.20
CA THR A 59 -4.39 -8.27 8.19
C THR A 59 -3.77 -7.07 8.91
N THR A 60 -4.61 -6.15 9.39
CA THR A 60 -4.12 -5.00 10.16
C THR A 60 -3.38 -5.46 11.41
N VAL A 61 -2.28 -4.78 11.77
CA VAL A 61 -1.55 -5.05 13.01
C VAL A 61 -1.45 -3.79 13.85
N TRP A 62 -1.71 -3.89 15.15
CA TRP A 62 -1.74 -2.73 16.04
C TRP A 62 -0.36 -2.06 16.16
N THR A 63 0.71 -2.79 15.87
CA THR A 63 2.10 -2.32 15.88
C THR A 63 2.37 -1.24 14.84
N ASP A 64 1.53 -1.09 13.81
CA ASP A 64 1.61 0.03 12.87
C ASP A 64 1.46 1.39 13.57
N LEU A 65 0.81 1.42 14.75
CA LEU A 65 0.69 2.64 15.57
C LEU A 65 1.99 3.04 16.29
N LEU A 66 3.00 2.18 16.29
CA LEU A 66 4.30 2.44 16.93
C LEU A 66 5.32 3.06 15.97
N THR A 67 4.98 3.21 14.69
CA THR A 67 5.85 3.76 13.65
C THR A 67 5.09 4.82 12.83
N ASP A 68 5.84 5.58 12.02
CA ASP A 68 5.23 6.46 11.03
C ASP A 68 4.93 5.67 9.75
N LEU A 69 3.81 4.95 9.75
CA LEU A 69 3.37 4.16 8.59
C LEU A 69 3.29 5.02 7.31
N ASP A 70 2.87 6.28 7.42
CA ASP A 70 2.72 7.16 6.27
C ASP A 70 4.06 7.52 5.64
N TYR A 71 5.15 7.51 6.43
CA TYR A 71 6.51 7.67 5.92
C TYR A 71 7.04 6.39 5.27
N TYR A 72 6.93 5.24 5.95
CA TYR A 72 7.60 3.99 5.58
C TYR A 72 6.86 3.14 4.53
N LYS A 73 5.54 3.31 4.38
CA LYS A 73 4.78 2.51 3.42
C LYS A 73 5.20 2.78 1.98
N GLY A 74 5.24 1.71 1.18
CA GLY A 74 5.28 1.83 -0.27
C GLY A 74 4.00 2.47 -0.82
N ARG A 75 4.07 3.05 -2.02
CA ARG A 75 2.93 3.71 -2.66
C ARG A 75 2.85 3.26 -4.11
N ALA A 76 1.75 2.58 -4.47
CA ALA A 76 1.36 2.44 -5.86
C ALA A 76 0.66 3.73 -6.28
N TYR A 77 1.20 4.45 -7.27
CA TYR A 77 0.73 5.80 -7.63
C TYR A 77 0.32 5.94 -9.11
N ALA A 78 0.67 4.99 -9.96
CA ALA A 78 0.31 5.01 -11.38
C ALA A 78 0.07 3.60 -11.90
N ILE A 79 -0.94 3.45 -12.75
CA ILE A 79 -1.28 2.20 -13.45
C ILE A 79 -1.66 2.60 -14.88
N GLU A 80 -1.08 1.91 -15.87
CA GLU A 80 -1.34 2.10 -17.32
C GLU A 80 -2.04 0.88 -17.94
#